data_AF-A0A2S9XLA4-F1
#
_entry.id   AF-A0A2S9XLA4-F1
#
_cell.length_a   1.000
_cell.length_b   1.000
_cell.length_c   1.000
_cell.angle_alpha   90.00
_cell.angle_beta   90.00
_cell.angle_gamma   90.00
#
_symmetry.space_group_name_H-M   'P 1'
#
loop_
_entity.id
_entity.type
_entity.pdbx_description
1 polymer ?
#
loop_
_entity_poly.entity_id
_entity_poly.type
_entity_poly.pdbx_seq_one_letter_code
_entity_poly.pdbx_strand_id
1 'polypeptide(L)'
;MKLNSAISLSPILVLLLGACADDADFTADDGTGDTDGTETGEPDTSEAAPDDTDAGGPVCGDGLVESDEACEPGSSGDEDGLCTPDCQLNVCGDGYTFADDFEACDDGNELDDDECTTACELNVCGDGIIFYGVEGCDDGNDVEGDGCSNSCEPEQVTQIVAGATHACALLHTGAVRCWGENTYGELGYGHTETIGDDEHPAAAGDVEIGGIAVQISAGYFHTCALLDTGAVRCWGNNIAGQLGTPGSQDIGDDEVPATAGDIVLGGSAVQITSGDAHTCALLDTGAVRCWGLNSHGQLGYGHMESIGDNENPSLAGDVTLGFHKAVQISAGSFQTCAVLANGAVRCWGSSFGGVLGYGNLNQIGDDETPASAGDVQLDAKAVQVSTHLAHSCARLETGDVQCWGGVALGYPSVEDAVGDDEFPTAVGTVDVGGAVLDVSTGQYHTCAVLEGGAVRCWGASPVGQLGYGNTGQVGYVQHPSAVDSVDLGGAAITSIVTGDVFTCALGVNGSVRCWGGNEFGQLGLGNTENVGDDELPIDVDPVRVF
;
A
#
# COMPACT_ATOMS: atom_id res chain seq x y z
N MET A 1 -21.12 25.40 39.72
CA MET A 1 -20.13 26.49 39.83
C MET A 1 -19.43 26.58 38.50
N LYS A 2 -19.56 27.71 37.78
CA LYS A 2 -18.83 27.99 36.54
C LYS A 2 -17.40 28.41 36.90
N LEU A 3 -16.40 27.92 36.18
CA LEU A 3 -15.15 28.63 35.98
C LEU A 3 -14.71 28.48 34.53
N ASN A 4 -14.80 29.61 33.82
CA ASN A 4 -14.03 29.93 32.62
C ASN A 4 -12.60 30.28 33.03
N SER A 5 -11.71 30.22 32.02
CA SER A 5 -10.71 31.23 31.62
C SER A 5 -9.24 30.78 31.68
N ALA A 6 -8.70 30.56 30.47
CA ALA A 6 -7.66 31.35 29.80
C ALA A 6 -6.23 31.48 30.40
N ILE A 7 -5.30 31.86 29.48
CA ILE A 7 -3.90 32.31 29.62
C ILE A 7 -2.92 31.20 29.18
N SER A 8 -1.99 31.36 28.22
CA SER A 8 -1.21 32.55 27.84
C SER A 8 -0.64 32.44 26.41
N LEU A 9 -0.81 33.47 25.59
CA LEU A 9 0.14 33.84 24.53
C LEU A 9 1.13 34.82 25.15
N SER A 10 2.43 34.69 24.84
CA SER A 10 3.43 35.73 25.12
C SER A 10 4.40 35.87 23.93
N PRO A 11 4.85 37.09 23.60
CA PRO A 11 5.47 37.42 22.33
C PRO A 11 6.99 37.65 22.46
N ILE A 12 7.73 37.46 21.37
CA ILE A 12 9.00 38.16 21.16
C ILE A 12 9.04 38.79 19.77
N LEU A 13 9.12 40.12 19.84
CA LEU A 13 9.38 41.13 18.83
C LEU A 13 10.90 41.25 18.64
N VAL A 14 11.39 41.44 17.41
CA VAL A 14 12.17 42.62 16.97
C VAL A 14 12.78 42.42 15.56
N LEU A 15 12.31 43.29 14.66
CA LEU A 15 12.90 43.93 13.47
C LEU A 15 14.31 43.54 13.00
N LEU A 16 14.47 43.41 11.67
CA LEU A 16 15.12 44.44 10.84
C LEU A 16 14.84 44.28 9.33
N LEU A 17 14.51 45.40 8.72
CA LEU A 17 14.31 45.67 7.29
C LEU A 17 15.65 45.76 6.53
N GLY A 18 15.66 45.47 5.22
CA GLY A 18 16.40 46.30 4.27
C GLY A 18 17.09 45.62 3.07
N ALA A 19 16.39 45.64 1.94
CA ALA A 19 16.83 46.09 0.60
C ALA A 19 17.88 45.31 -0.25
N CYS A 20 17.37 44.78 -1.36
CA CYS A 20 17.66 45.08 -2.78
C CYS A 20 19.09 45.07 -3.39
N ALA A 21 19.14 44.36 -4.54
CA ALA A 21 19.80 44.64 -5.83
C ALA A 21 21.32 44.34 -5.91
N ASP A 22 21.88 43.72 -6.95
CA ASP A 22 21.87 44.05 -8.39
C ASP A 22 22.62 42.95 -9.19
N ASP A 23 22.50 43.08 -10.52
CA ASP A 23 22.89 42.22 -11.65
C ASP A 23 24.36 41.72 -11.75
N ALA A 24 24.53 40.61 -12.48
CA ALA A 24 25.66 40.45 -13.41
C ALA A 24 25.31 39.54 -14.61
N ASP A 25 25.40 40.17 -15.78
CA ASP A 25 25.41 39.69 -17.16
C ASP A 25 26.67 38.85 -17.48
N PHE A 26 26.52 37.79 -18.29
CA PHE A 26 27.61 37.29 -19.13
C PHE A 26 27.07 36.71 -20.44
N THR A 27 27.62 37.22 -21.54
CA THR A 27 27.29 36.95 -22.95
C THR A 27 28.39 36.12 -23.64
N ALA A 28 28.00 35.54 -24.79
CA ALA A 28 28.80 34.97 -25.89
C ALA A 28 29.35 33.54 -25.64
N ASP A 29 29.49 32.66 -26.64
CA ASP A 29 29.78 32.89 -28.06
C ASP A 29 29.39 31.68 -28.93
N ASP A 30 29.23 31.96 -30.22
CA ASP A 30 28.88 31.07 -31.33
C ASP A 30 30.08 30.24 -31.86
N GLY A 31 29.80 29.21 -32.65
CA GLY A 31 30.88 28.39 -33.26
C GLY A 31 30.41 27.20 -34.07
N THR A 32 29.79 27.45 -35.22
CA THR A 32 29.51 26.49 -36.29
C THR A 32 30.79 26.01 -36.99
N GLY A 33 30.85 24.75 -37.43
CA GLY A 33 31.94 24.25 -38.28
C GLY A 33 31.68 22.89 -38.93
N ASP A 34 30.74 22.84 -39.88
CA ASP A 34 30.73 21.87 -40.97
C ASP A 34 31.95 22.10 -41.88
N THR A 35 32.62 21.04 -42.32
CA THR A 35 32.82 20.76 -43.76
C THR A 35 33.30 19.33 -44.00
N ASP A 36 32.43 18.60 -44.69
CA ASP A 36 32.68 17.51 -45.63
C ASP A 36 33.79 17.85 -46.66
N GLY A 37 34.55 16.83 -47.06
CA GLY A 37 35.68 16.92 -47.97
C GLY A 37 36.05 15.57 -48.58
N THR A 38 35.17 15.04 -49.42
CA THR A 38 35.48 13.96 -50.38
C THR A 38 36.23 14.50 -51.62
N GLU A 39 37.38 13.92 -51.96
CA GLU A 39 37.96 13.87 -53.33
C GLU A 39 38.86 12.62 -53.41
N THR A 40 38.43 11.54 -54.07
CA THR A 40 38.77 11.15 -55.46
C THR A 40 40.27 10.96 -55.75
N GLY A 41 40.70 9.69 -55.77
CA GLY A 41 41.93 9.22 -56.41
C GLY A 41 41.61 8.10 -57.41
N GLU A 42 42.03 8.30 -58.65
CA GLU A 42 41.86 7.45 -59.84
C GLU A 42 42.56 6.06 -59.77
N PRO A 43 42.21 5.12 -60.68
CA PRO A 43 42.53 3.70 -60.53
C PRO A 43 43.91 3.34 -61.05
N ASP A 44 44.60 2.44 -60.35
CA ASP A 44 45.82 1.81 -60.82
C ASP A 44 45.53 0.50 -61.57
N THR A 45 46.46 0.19 -62.47
CA THR A 45 46.35 -0.69 -63.62
C THR A 45 46.91 -2.10 -63.35
N SER A 46 46.48 -3.02 -64.23
CA SER A 46 47.15 -4.25 -64.68
C SER A 46 46.74 -5.61 -64.08
N GLU A 47 46.02 -6.38 -64.90
CA GLU A 47 45.95 -7.84 -64.88
C GLU A 47 47.23 -8.46 -65.46
N ALA A 48 47.73 -9.56 -64.86
CA ALA A 48 47.85 -10.89 -65.50
C ALA A 48 48.62 -11.92 -64.61
N ALA A 49 47.88 -12.85 -64.00
CA ALA A 49 47.97 -14.34 -63.98
C ALA A 49 49.35 -15.10 -64.00
N PRO A 50 49.40 -16.41 -63.66
CA PRO A 50 48.64 -17.21 -62.68
C PRO A 50 49.53 -18.21 -61.85
N ASP A 51 48.87 -18.91 -60.91
CA ASP A 51 49.17 -20.27 -60.41
C ASP A 51 50.53 -20.51 -59.72
N ASP A 52 50.54 -20.44 -58.39
CA ASP A 52 51.48 -21.21 -57.56
C ASP A 52 50.69 -22.18 -56.67
N THR A 53 51.14 -23.41 -56.71
CA THR A 53 50.55 -24.60 -56.13
C THR A 53 51.00 -24.76 -54.68
N ASP A 54 50.04 -24.95 -53.78
CA ASP A 54 50.14 -25.84 -52.62
C ASP A 54 51.30 -25.56 -51.64
N ALA A 55 51.15 -24.47 -50.89
CA ALA A 55 51.30 -24.55 -49.44
C ALA A 55 49.95 -24.10 -48.88
N GLY A 56 49.28 -24.97 -48.12
CA GLY A 56 48.10 -24.55 -47.36
C GLY A 56 48.46 -23.28 -46.61
N GLY A 57 47.75 -22.19 -46.89
CA GLY A 57 47.80 -21.04 -45.99
C GLY A 57 47.30 -21.46 -44.61
N PRO A 58 47.58 -20.67 -43.57
CA PRO A 58 47.14 -20.97 -42.21
C PRO A 58 45.72 -21.51 -42.17
N VAL A 59 45.60 -22.75 -41.69
CA VAL A 59 44.32 -23.44 -41.54
C VAL A 59 44.12 -23.66 -40.07
N CYS A 60 43.25 -22.83 -39.51
CA CYS A 60 42.83 -22.99 -38.12
C CYS A 60 42.31 -24.40 -37.85
N GLY A 61 42.78 -25.01 -36.76
CA GLY A 61 42.42 -26.36 -36.33
C GLY A 61 43.29 -27.47 -36.94
N ASP A 62 44.47 -27.14 -37.49
CA ASP A 62 45.43 -28.12 -37.99
C ASP A 62 46.45 -28.62 -36.93
N GLY A 63 46.47 -27.93 -35.78
CA GLY A 63 47.24 -28.28 -34.60
C GLY A 63 48.61 -27.60 -34.53
N LEU A 64 48.84 -26.53 -35.30
CA LEU A 64 50.05 -25.73 -35.35
C LEU A 64 49.72 -24.22 -35.32
N VAL A 65 50.02 -23.52 -34.22
CA VAL A 65 49.81 -22.07 -34.15
C VAL A 65 50.71 -21.35 -35.15
N GLU A 66 50.11 -20.79 -36.20
CA GLU A 66 50.81 -20.05 -37.26
C GLU A 66 50.85 -18.53 -37.00
N SER A 67 51.51 -17.74 -37.86
CA SER A 67 51.75 -16.30 -37.61
C SER A 67 50.48 -15.44 -37.55
N ASP A 68 49.38 -15.97 -38.08
CA ASP A 68 48.11 -15.27 -38.25
C ASP A 68 47.04 -15.81 -37.27
N GLU A 69 47.42 -16.73 -36.39
CA GLU A 69 46.56 -17.39 -35.39
C GLU A 69 46.99 -16.98 -33.98
N ALA A 70 46.02 -16.66 -33.12
CA ALA A 70 46.29 -16.32 -31.73
C ALA A 70 46.41 -17.57 -30.84
N CYS A 71 45.79 -18.67 -31.27
CA CYS A 71 45.74 -19.98 -30.61
C CYS A 71 45.27 -21.05 -31.63
N GLU A 72 45.20 -22.32 -31.22
CA GLU A 72 44.79 -23.44 -32.09
C GLU A 72 43.74 -24.32 -31.40
N PRO A 73 42.54 -24.54 -31.94
CA PRO A 73 41.54 -25.39 -31.30
C PRO A 73 41.82 -26.89 -31.51
N GLY A 74 42.01 -27.65 -30.42
CA GLY A 74 42.00 -29.12 -30.42
C GLY A 74 43.37 -29.80 -30.40
N SER A 75 44.44 -29.06 -30.10
CA SER A 75 45.71 -29.63 -29.67
C SER A 75 45.57 -30.22 -28.26
N SER A 76 46.50 -31.07 -27.81
CA SER A 76 46.45 -31.73 -26.49
C SER A 76 46.65 -30.78 -25.28
N GLY A 77 46.28 -29.51 -25.42
CA GLY A 77 46.22 -28.46 -24.42
C GLY A 77 44.96 -27.59 -24.50
N ASP A 78 44.02 -27.86 -25.42
CA ASP A 78 42.72 -27.16 -25.52
C ASP A 78 41.61 -27.84 -24.72
N GLU A 79 41.98 -28.61 -23.70
CA GLU A 79 41.02 -29.07 -22.70
C GLU A 79 40.49 -27.90 -21.84
N ASP A 80 41.04 -26.69 -22.04
CA ASP A 80 40.85 -25.50 -21.21
C ASP A 80 40.04 -24.37 -21.91
N GLY A 81 39.40 -24.58 -23.06
CA GLY A 81 38.43 -23.62 -23.63
C GLY A 81 38.99 -22.28 -24.18
N LEU A 82 40.31 -22.16 -24.36
CA LEU A 82 40.97 -20.87 -24.64
C LEU A 82 40.91 -20.37 -26.10
N CYS A 83 40.33 -21.12 -27.04
CA CYS A 83 40.44 -20.83 -28.48
C CYS A 83 39.16 -21.06 -29.28
N THR A 84 38.74 -20.04 -30.05
CA THR A 84 37.56 -20.10 -30.93
C THR A 84 37.82 -20.90 -32.22
N PRO A 85 36.77 -21.32 -32.95
CA PRO A 85 36.91 -22.00 -34.25
C PRO A 85 37.64 -21.20 -35.33
N ASP A 86 37.85 -19.90 -35.11
CA ASP A 86 38.55 -18.98 -36.01
C ASP A 86 39.97 -18.63 -35.50
N CYS A 87 40.51 -19.43 -34.56
CA CYS A 87 41.86 -19.30 -34.01
C CYS A 87 42.13 -17.95 -33.35
N GLN A 88 41.08 -17.38 -32.75
CA GLN A 88 41.18 -16.23 -31.86
C GLN A 88 41.12 -16.71 -30.41
N LEU A 89 41.81 -15.97 -29.53
CA LEU A 89 41.67 -16.21 -28.09
C LEU A 89 40.21 -16.05 -27.70
N ASN A 90 39.76 -16.91 -26.81
CA ASN A 90 38.50 -16.75 -26.09
C ASN A 90 38.45 -15.33 -25.47
N VAL A 91 37.39 -14.60 -25.79
CA VAL A 91 37.05 -13.31 -25.18
C VAL A 91 35.55 -13.20 -25.05
N CYS A 92 35.12 -12.75 -23.87
CA CYS A 92 33.73 -12.45 -23.62
C CYS A 92 33.12 -11.49 -24.63
N GLY A 93 31.92 -11.83 -25.12
CA GLY A 93 31.17 -11.08 -26.12
C GLY A 93 31.47 -11.49 -27.57
N ASP A 94 32.11 -12.64 -27.79
CA ASP A 94 32.48 -13.13 -29.13
C ASP A 94 31.46 -14.13 -29.72
N GLY A 95 30.46 -14.53 -28.93
CA GLY A 95 29.35 -15.39 -29.30
C GLY A 95 29.62 -16.89 -29.06
N TYR A 96 30.71 -17.25 -28.38
CA TYR A 96 31.07 -18.62 -28.08
C TYR A 96 31.07 -18.88 -26.57
N THR A 97 30.34 -19.90 -26.12
CA THR A 97 30.37 -20.36 -24.72
C THR A 97 31.28 -21.58 -24.59
N PHE A 98 32.23 -21.51 -23.65
CA PHE A 98 33.15 -22.60 -23.36
C PHE A 98 32.80 -23.26 -22.02
N ALA A 99 33.22 -24.52 -21.84
CA ALA A 99 32.71 -25.37 -20.77
C ALA A 99 33.47 -25.25 -19.44
N ASP A 100 34.33 -24.25 -19.30
CA ASP A 100 35.17 -23.98 -18.14
C ASP A 100 34.64 -22.81 -17.28
N ASP A 101 35.18 -22.66 -16.06
CA ASP A 101 34.72 -21.67 -15.06
C ASP A 101 35.02 -20.19 -15.45
N PHE A 102 35.60 -19.94 -16.64
CA PHE A 102 36.00 -18.60 -17.10
C PHE A 102 34.91 -17.89 -17.92
N GLU A 103 34.00 -18.63 -18.54
CA GLU A 103 33.02 -18.07 -19.48
C GLU A 103 31.64 -18.74 -19.29
N ALA A 104 31.00 -18.44 -18.16
CA ALA A 104 29.77 -19.10 -17.72
C ALA A 104 28.56 -18.80 -18.63
N CYS A 105 28.63 -17.69 -19.38
CA CYS A 105 27.74 -17.31 -20.47
C CYS A 105 28.54 -16.48 -21.50
N ASP A 106 27.98 -16.26 -22.70
CA ASP A 106 28.45 -15.31 -23.70
C ASP A 106 27.28 -15.06 -24.68
N ASP A 107 26.85 -13.81 -24.83
CA ASP A 107 25.73 -13.42 -25.69
C ASP A 107 26.17 -12.64 -26.95
N GLY A 108 27.48 -12.60 -27.23
CA GLY A 108 28.06 -12.09 -28.45
C GLY A 108 28.07 -10.57 -28.56
N ASN A 109 27.99 -9.83 -27.45
CA ASN A 109 28.06 -8.38 -27.46
C ASN A 109 28.82 -7.80 -26.23
N GLU A 110 28.97 -6.46 -26.19
CA GLU A 110 29.72 -5.74 -25.15
C GLU A 110 28.79 -4.96 -24.19
N LEU A 111 27.54 -5.43 -24.01
CA LEU A 111 26.61 -4.88 -23.04
C LEU A 111 26.73 -5.66 -21.73
N ASP A 112 26.53 -4.96 -20.61
CA ASP A 112 26.58 -5.55 -19.26
C ASP A 112 25.17 -5.81 -18.71
N ASP A 113 24.11 -5.50 -19.47
CA ASP A 113 22.72 -5.43 -19.00
C ASP A 113 21.75 -6.36 -19.76
N ASP A 114 22.24 -7.43 -20.41
CA ASP A 114 21.45 -8.41 -21.15
C ASP A 114 21.61 -9.89 -20.72
N GLU A 115 21.94 -10.85 -21.61
CA GLU A 115 21.88 -12.28 -21.23
C GLU A 115 23.18 -12.72 -20.52
N CYS A 116 24.23 -11.90 -20.62
CA CYS A 116 25.53 -12.12 -20.00
C CYS A 116 26.28 -10.80 -19.72
N THR A 117 27.10 -10.73 -18.66
CA THR A 117 27.99 -9.56 -18.46
C THR A 117 29.16 -9.54 -19.45
N THR A 118 29.83 -8.39 -19.63
CA THR A 118 31.11 -8.29 -20.36
C THR A 118 32.28 -9.00 -19.68
N ALA A 119 32.07 -9.51 -18.46
CA ALA A 119 32.98 -10.40 -17.74
C ALA A 119 32.63 -11.89 -17.90
N CYS A 120 31.58 -12.22 -18.67
CA CYS A 120 31.07 -13.55 -18.93
C CYS A 120 30.59 -14.30 -17.68
N GLU A 121 30.06 -13.52 -16.75
CA GLU A 121 29.33 -13.97 -15.57
C GLU A 121 27.83 -13.92 -15.85
N LEU A 122 27.11 -14.95 -15.39
CA LEU A 122 25.65 -15.01 -15.44
C LEU A 122 25.05 -13.87 -14.62
N ASN A 123 23.85 -13.43 -14.99
CA ASN A 123 23.10 -12.45 -14.23
C ASN A 123 22.92 -12.92 -12.76
N VAL A 124 23.24 -12.04 -11.81
CA VAL A 124 23.09 -12.30 -10.38
C VAL A 124 22.21 -11.22 -9.78
N CYS A 125 21.01 -11.63 -9.40
CA CYS A 125 20.13 -10.77 -8.63
C CYS A 125 20.81 -10.28 -7.35
N GLY A 126 20.76 -8.99 -7.09
CA GLY A 126 21.37 -8.33 -5.94
C GLY A 126 22.80 -7.86 -6.18
N ASP A 127 23.28 -7.75 -7.43
CA ASP A 127 24.63 -7.25 -7.73
C ASP A 127 24.69 -5.75 -8.06
N GLY A 128 23.52 -5.11 -8.19
CA GLY A 128 23.33 -3.69 -8.47
C GLY A 128 23.18 -3.39 -9.96
N ILE A 129 23.08 -4.40 -10.81
CA ILE A 129 22.95 -4.30 -12.26
C ILE A 129 21.62 -4.94 -12.67
N ILE A 130 20.72 -4.17 -13.28
CA ILE A 130 19.45 -4.70 -13.79
C ILE A 130 19.66 -5.26 -15.19
N PHE A 131 19.45 -6.56 -15.38
CA PHE A 131 19.50 -7.20 -16.70
C PHE A 131 18.14 -7.12 -17.42
N TYR A 132 18.02 -6.27 -18.44
CA TYR A 132 16.75 -5.98 -19.09
C TYR A 132 16.15 -7.19 -19.81
N GLY A 133 14.98 -7.63 -19.35
CA GLY A 133 14.24 -8.75 -19.94
C GLY A 133 14.59 -10.12 -19.35
N VAL A 134 15.58 -10.17 -18.46
CA VAL A 134 15.90 -11.32 -17.61
C VAL A 134 15.43 -11.04 -16.18
N GLU A 135 15.70 -9.83 -15.67
CA GLU A 135 15.37 -9.38 -14.34
C GLU A 135 14.26 -8.32 -14.38
N GLY A 136 13.33 -8.40 -13.44
CA GLY A 136 12.30 -7.38 -13.24
C GLY A 136 12.77 -6.21 -12.39
N CYS A 137 13.81 -6.40 -11.57
CA CYS A 137 14.44 -5.43 -10.68
C CYS A 137 15.83 -5.95 -10.25
N ASP A 138 16.64 -5.09 -9.62
CA ASP A 138 17.85 -5.43 -8.86
C ASP A 138 18.09 -4.27 -7.88
N ASP A 139 18.27 -4.56 -6.58
CA ASP A 139 18.54 -3.55 -5.53
C ASP A 139 19.94 -3.69 -4.89
N GLY A 140 20.83 -4.46 -5.51
CA GLY A 140 22.22 -4.58 -5.11
C GLY A 140 22.45 -5.32 -3.80
N ASN A 141 21.48 -6.12 -3.33
CA ASN A 141 21.68 -7.01 -2.19
C ASN A 141 20.77 -8.26 -2.20
N ASP A 142 20.99 -9.17 -1.22
CA ASP A 142 20.24 -10.45 -1.09
C ASP A 142 19.12 -10.39 -0.01
N VAL A 143 18.60 -9.20 0.31
CA VAL A 143 17.50 -9.03 1.28
C VAL A 143 16.17 -9.19 0.54
N GLU A 144 15.22 -9.90 1.15
CA GLU A 144 13.84 -9.88 0.67
C GLU A 144 13.11 -8.76 1.40
N GLY A 145 12.20 -8.08 0.72
CA GLY A 145 11.36 -7.05 1.27
C GLY A 145 11.78 -5.63 0.93
N ASP A 146 12.97 -5.35 0.40
CA ASP A 146 13.49 -3.98 0.14
C ASP A 146 13.39 -3.50 -1.31
N GLY A 147 12.47 -4.11 -2.09
CA GLY A 147 12.03 -3.59 -3.38
C GLY A 147 12.37 -4.50 -4.53
N CYS A 148 13.37 -5.37 -4.37
CA CYS A 148 13.63 -6.49 -5.24
C CYS A 148 13.79 -7.79 -4.46
N SER A 149 13.15 -8.86 -4.93
CA SER A 149 13.38 -10.19 -4.33
C SER A 149 14.70 -10.78 -4.80
N ASN A 150 15.23 -11.80 -4.10
CA ASN A 150 16.41 -12.57 -4.55
C ASN A 150 16.17 -13.38 -5.85
N SER A 151 14.94 -13.33 -6.36
CA SER A 151 14.56 -13.90 -7.65
C SER A 151 14.35 -12.84 -8.74
N CYS A 152 14.72 -11.59 -8.47
CA CYS A 152 14.62 -10.46 -9.39
C CYS A 152 13.20 -10.14 -9.84
N GLU A 153 12.25 -10.43 -8.95
CA GLU A 153 10.86 -10.03 -9.10
C GLU A 153 10.61 -8.77 -8.27
N PRO A 154 10.03 -7.70 -8.87
CA PRO A 154 9.72 -6.47 -8.16
C PRO A 154 8.78 -6.72 -7.02
N GLU A 155 9.16 -6.24 -5.86
CA GLU A 155 8.32 -6.39 -4.71
C GLU A 155 7.22 -5.35 -4.69
N GLN A 156 6.03 -5.81 -4.30
CA GLN A 156 4.80 -5.04 -4.42
C GLN A 156 4.03 -5.04 -3.12
N VAL A 157 3.55 -3.86 -2.76
CA VAL A 157 2.49 -3.71 -1.78
C VAL A 157 1.21 -4.29 -2.36
N THR A 158 0.54 -5.14 -1.60
CA THR A 158 -0.72 -5.80 -1.96
C THR A 158 -1.91 -5.30 -1.15
N GLN A 159 -1.67 -4.71 0.03
CA GLN A 159 -2.70 -4.08 0.85
C GLN A 159 -2.09 -2.88 1.58
N ILE A 160 -2.87 -1.79 1.72
CA ILE A 160 -2.59 -0.70 2.65
C ILE A 160 -3.76 -0.62 3.63
N VAL A 161 -3.47 -0.31 4.89
CA VAL A 161 -4.47 0.03 5.91
C VAL A 161 -4.07 1.30 6.63
N ALA A 162 -5.08 2.04 7.10
CA ALA A 162 -4.90 3.25 7.88
C ALA A 162 -5.68 3.10 9.19
N GLY A 163 -5.00 3.36 10.30
CA GLY A 163 -5.62 3.60 11.60
C GLY A 163 -5.98 5.07 11.76
N ALA A 164 -6.08 5.55 13.00
CA ALA A 164 -6.36 6.97 13.23
C ALA A 164 -5.20 7.86 12.75
N THR A 165 -3.98 7.51 13.15
CA THR A 165 -2.76 8.32 13.01
C THR A 165 -1.54 7.46 12.62
N HIS A 166 -1.77 6.25 12.12
CA HIS A 166 -0.74 5.35 11.59
C HIS A 166 -1.24 4.59 10.37
N ALA A 167 -0.33 4.04 9.57
CA ALA A 167 -0.63 3.23 8.41
C ALA A 167 0.29 2.02 8.34
N CYS A 168 -0.16 0.97 7.66
CA CYS A 168 0.63 -0.22 7.40
C CYS A 168 0.44 -0.72 5.98
N ALA A 169 1.49 -1.32 5.43
CA ALA A 169 1.54 -2.00 4.14
C ALA A 169 1.74 -3.50 4.34
N LEU A 170 1.02 -4.30 3.57
CA LEU A 170 1.25 -5.73 3.38
C LEU A 170 1.95 -5.95 2.05
N LEU A 171 3.12 -6.58 2.08
CA LEU A 171 3.88 -6.94 0.89
C LEU A 171 3.38 -8.29 0.34
N HIS A 172 3.60 -8.56 -0.95
CA HIS A 172 3.23 -9.86 -1.57
C HIS A 172 3.92 -11.08 -0.94
N THR A 173 5.05 -10.87 -0.26
CA THR A 173 5.77 -11.89 0.54
C THR A 173 5.03 -12.24 1.84
N GLY A 174 4.06 -11.42 2.25
CA GLY A 174 3.38 -11.49 3.54
C GLY A 174 4.09 -10.74 4.67
N ALA A 175 5.17 -10.01 4.37
CA ALA A 175 5.79 -9.06 5.27
C ALA A 175 4.90 -7.83 5.51
N VAL A 176 5.04 -7.20 6.68
CA VAL A 176 4.25 -6.04 7.09
C VAL A 176 5.19 -4.91 7.48
N ARG A 177 4.93 -3.71 6.96
CA ARG A 177 5.61 -2.46 7.36
C ARG A 177 4.60 -1.46 7.85
N CYS A 178 4.85 -0.88 9.01
CA CYS A 178 4.00 0.12 9.64
C CYS A 178 4.76 1.43 9.87
N TRP A 179 4.06 2.56 9.79
CA TRP A 179 4.58 3.90 10.05
C TRP A 179 3.47 4.83 10.59
N GLY A 180 3.86 5.98 11.10
CA GLY A 180 3.01 6.95 11.79
C GLY A 180 3.19 6.91 13.30
N GLU A 181 2.15 7.28 14.05
CA GLU A 181 2.15 7.26 15.51
C GLU A 181 2.45 5.85 16.05
N ASN A 182 3.22 5.78 17.15
CA ASN A 182 3.62 4.52 17.79
C ASN A 182 3.57 4.59 19.34
N THR A 183 2.68 5.41 19.89
CA THR A 183 2.66 5.71 21.34
C THR A 183 2.42 4.47 22.21
N TYR A 184 1.71 3.47 21.67
CA TYR A 184 1.33 2.22 22.35
C TYR A 184 1.93 0.99 21.69
N GLY A 185 2.93 1.16 20.82
CA GLY A 185 3.52 0.04 20.07
C GLY A 185 2.68 -0.41 18.88
N GLU A 186 1.73 0.40 18.38
CA GLU A 186 0.83 0.07 17.26
C GLU A 186 1.54 -0.21 15.93
N LEU A 187 2.82 0.15 15.81
CA LEU A 187 3.66 -0.22 14.68
C LEU A 187 4.29 -1.62 14.84
N GLY A 188 4.52 -2.10 16.08
CA GLY A 188 4.90 -3.49 16.36
C GLY A 188 6.40 -3.81 16.32
N TYR A 189 7.27 -2.80 16.31
CA TYR A 189 8.73 -2.98 16.22
C TYR A 189 9.44 -3.24 17.58
N GLY A 190 8.68 -3.36 18.67
CA GLY A 190 9.26 -3.56 20.02
C GLY A 190 9.83 -2.28 20.62
N HIS A 191 9.29 -1.14 20.23
CA HIS A 191 9.57 0.19 20.76
C HIS A 191 8.40 1.13 20.47
N THR A 192 8.40 2.31 21.09
CA THR A 192 7.34 3.33 20.93
C THR A 192 7.79 4.55 20.11
N GLU A 193 8.87 4.45 19.36
CA GLU A 193 9.32 5.51 18.44
C GLU A 193 8.39 5.57 17.20
N THR A 194 7.92 6.78 16.87
CA THR A 194 7.22 7.10 15.62
C THR A 194 8.12 6.83 14.42
N ILE A 195 7.53 6.45 13.29
CA ILE A 195 8.25 6.27 12.01
C ILE A 195 7.55 7.08 10.93
N GLY A 196 8.28 7.74 10.04
CA GLY A 196 7.71 8.50 8.92
C GLY A 196 7.81 10.00 9.09
N ASP A 197 8.22 10.49 10.26
CA ASP A 197 8.29 11.91 10.63
C ASP A 197 9.65 12.54 10.33
N ASP A 198 10.74 11.76 10.27
CA ASP A 198 12.04 12.22 9.76
C ASP A 198 12.79 11.19 8.88
N GLU A 199 12.17 10.04 8.66
CA GLU A 199 12.64 8.90 7.90
C GLU A 199 11.51 8.28 7.06
N HIS A 200 11.85 7.40 6.13
CA HIS A 200 10.85 6.69 5.32
C HIS A 200 10.53 5.31 5.92
N PRO A 201 9.33 4.76 5.71
CA PRO A 201 8.93 3.45 6.24
C PRO A 201 9.91 2.30 5.90
N ALA A 202 10.53 2.35 4.72
CA ALA A 202 11.58 1.43 4.29
C ALA A 202 12.73 1.26 5.32
N ALA A 203 13.08 2.33 6.04
CA ALA A 203 14.20 2.32 6.97
C ALA A 203 13.92 1.52 8.26
N ALA A 204 12.66 1.27 8.58
CA ALA A 204 12.26 0.55 9.80
C ALA A 204 12.39 -0.98 9.67
N GLY A 205 12.42 -1.50 8.44
CA GLY A 205 12.35 -2.93 8.17
C GLY A 205 10.96 -3.53 8.45
N ASP A 206 10.90 -4.84 8.57
CA ASP A 206 9.63 -5.58 8.70
C ASP A 206 9.22 -5.79 10.16
N VAL A 207 7.92 -5.72 10.42
CA VAL A 207 7.34 -6.09 11.71
C VAL A 207 7.46 -7.60 11.91
N GLU A 208 8.11 -8.02 13.00
CA GLU A 208 8.25 -9.43 13.37
C GLU A 208 6.91 -10.01 13.87
N ILE A 209 6.02 -10.34 12.93
CA ILE A 209 4.71 -10.92 13.22
C ILE A 209 4.75 -12.43 13.42
N GLY A 210 5.84 -13.11 13.05
CA GLY A 210 6.06 -14.55 13.28
C GLY A 210 5.17 -15.49 12.44
N GLY A 211 5.01 -15.20 11.16
CA GLY A 211 4.21 -15.96 10.18
C GLY A 211 4.07 -15.15 8.88
N ILE A 212 3.31 -15.66 7.91
CA ILE A 212 3.00 -14.96 6.65
C ILE A 212 1.63 -14.30 6.80
N ALA A 213 1.56 -12.97 6.76
CA ALA A 213 0.29 -12.27 6.74
C ALA A 213 -0.39 -12.37 5.36
N VAL A 214 -1.71 -12.52 5.37
CA VAL A 214 -2.56 -12.49 4.17
C VAL A 214 -3.60 -11.37 4.21
N GLN A 215 -3.77 -10.73 5.37
CA GLN A 215 -4.53 -9.52 5.53
C GLN A 215 -4.04 -8.77 6.78
N ILE A 216 -4.05 -7.44 6.72
CA ILE A 216 -3.86 -6.56 7.88
C ILE A 216 -5.11 -5.69 8.11
N SER A 217 -5.24 -5.15 9.32
CA SER A 217 -6.29 -4.22 9.74
C SER A 217 -5.76 -3.30 10.84
N ALA A 218 -6.02 -1.99 10.73
CA ALA A 218 -5.61 -0.99 11.70
C ALA A 218 -6.84 -0.36 12.36
N GLY A 219 -6.82 -0.24 13.69
CA GLY A 219 -7.79 0.49 14.50
C GLY A 219 -7.24 1.85 14.92
N TYR A 220 -7.75 2.44 16.01
CA TYR A 220 -7.28 3.76 16.45
C TYR A 220 -5.83 3.74 16.93
N PHE A 221 -5.50 2.79 17.81
CA PHE A 221 -4.17 2.66 18.42
C PHE A 221 -3.69 1.20 18.43
N HIS A 222 -4.16 0.38 17.48
CA HIS A 222 -3.76 -1.01 17.38
C HIS A 222 -3.81 -1.52 15.95
N THR A 223 -3.03 -2.55 15.68
CA THR A 223 -2.93 -3.20 14.37
C THR A 223 -3.11 -4.71 14.55
N CYS A 224 -3.73 -5.36 13.57
CA CYS A 224 -3.93 -6.79 13.56
C CYS A 224 -3.52 -7.38 12.21
N ALA A 225 -2.96 -8.59 12.25
CA ALA A 225 -2.64 -9.39 11.08
C ALA A 225 -3.37 -10.74 11.13
N LEU A 226 -3.97 -11.11 10.00
CA LEU A 226 -4.47 -12.44 9.69
C LEU A 226 -3.36 -13.21 8.96
N LEU A 227 -2.97 -14.35 9.51
CA LEU A 227 -1.94 -15.21 8.93
C LEU A 227 -2.55 -16.20 7.93
N ASP A 228 -1.73 -16.71 7.02
CA ASP A 228 -2.08 -17.75 6.03
C ASP A 228 -2.67 -19.03 6.65
N THR A 229 -2.32 -19.32 7.90
CA THR A 229 -2.88 -20.40 8.72
C THR A 229 -4.31 -20.16 9.21
N GLY A 230 -4.84 -18.94 9.04
CA GLY A 230 -6.11 -18.48 9.60
C GLY A 230 -6.04 -18.03 11.07
N ALA A 231 -4.82 -17.99 11.66
CA ALA A 231 -4.56 -17.41 12.96
C ALA A 231 -4.54 -15.87 12.89
N VAL A 232 -4.83 -15.20 14.01
CA VAL A 232 -4.81 -13.74 14.11
C VAL A 232 -3.89 -13.30 15.24
N ARG A 233 -3.09 -12.26 14.99
CA ARG A 233 -2.30 -11.56 16.01
C ARG A 233 -2.63 -10.08 15.97
N CYS A 234 -2.68 -9.43 17.12
CA CYS A 234 -2.89 -8.00 17.25
C CYS A 234 -1.86 -7.40 18.20
N TRP A 235 -1.47 -6.17 17.94
CA TRP A 235 -0.51 -5.39 18.72
C TRP A 235 -0.92 -3.91 18.77
N GLY A 236 -0.34 -3.14 19.67
CA GLY A 236 -0.68 -1.78 20.04
C GLY A 236 -1.36 -1.70 21.41
N ASN A 237 -2.26 -0.73 21.55
CA ASN A 237 -3.02 -0.52 22.78
C ASN A 237 -3.95 -1.70 23.11
N ASN A 238 -4.01 -2.10 24.40
CA ASN A 238 -4.88 -3.18 24.86
C ASN A 238 -5.74 -2.80 26.08
N ILE A 239 -5.94 -1.51 26.35
CA ILE A 239 -6.62 -1.07 27.58
C ILE A 239 -8.06 -1.60 27.71
N ALA A 240 -8.71 -1.90 26.58
CA ALA A 240 -10.07 -2.41 26.50
C ALA A 240 -10.12 -3.90 26.10
N GLY A 241 -8.98 -4.59 26.05
CA GLY A 241 -8.89 -5.96 25.57
C GLY A 241 -8.93 -6.10 24.04
N GLN A 242 -8.73 -5.01 23.29
CA GLN A 242 -8.89 -4.99 21.82
C GLN A 242 -7.88 -5.84 21.05
N LEU A 243 -6.79 -6.28 21.71
CA LEU A 243 -5.85 -7.23 21.13
C LEU A 243 -6.32 -8.68 21.24
N GLY A 244 -7.36 -8.96 22.04
CA GLY A 244 -7.90 -10.31 22.20
C GLY A 244 -6.99 -11.25 22.98
N THR A 245 -5.91 -10.73 23.56
CA THR A 245 -5.02 -11.39 24.50
C THR A 245 -5.47 -11.02 25.93
N PRO A 246 -5.93 -11.98 26.76
CA PRO A 246 -6.49 -11.67 28.07
C PRO A 246 -5.56 -10.81 28.94
N GLY A 247 -6.01 -9.61 29.27
CA GLY A 247 -5.26 -8.63 30.05
C GLY A 247 -5.46 -7.21 29.53
N SER A 248 -4.58 -6.32 29.97
CA SER A 248 -4.56 -4.91 29.55
C SER A 248 -3.14 -4.41 29.28
N GLN A 249 -2.24 -5.32 28.88
CA GLN A 249 -0.87 -4.97 28.49
C GLN A 249 -0.87 -4.76 26.99
N ASP A 250 -0.24 -3.65 26.59
CA ASP A 250 0.03 -3.34 25.19
C ASP A 250 1.01 -4.39 24.64
N ILE A 251 1.10 -4.49 23.31
CA ILE A 251 2.05 -5.36 22.62
C ILE A 251 2.72 -4.55 21.52
N GLY A 252 4.02 -4.68 21.30
CA GLY A 252 4.74 -3.92 20.28
C GLY A 252 5.56 -2.76 20.86
N ASP A 253 5.44 -2.48 22.16
CA ASP A 253 6.07 -1.34 22.85
C ASP A 253 7.42 -1.69 23.48
N ASP A 254 7.63 -2.94 23.90
CA ASP A 254 8.95 -3.44 24.37
C ASP A 254 9.29 -4.87 23.89
N GLU A 255 8.42 -5.43 23.05
CA GLU A 255 8.46 -6.75 22.47
C GLU A 255 7.81 -6.75 21.07
N VAL A 256 7.99 -7.83 20.32
CA VAL A 256 7.41 -7.94 18.96
C VAL A 256 6.16 -8.85 18.95
N PRO A 257 5.21 -8.66 18.02
CA PRO A 257 3.95 -9.41 17.97
C PRO A 257 4.12 -10.93 17.90
N ALA A 258 5.20 -11.43 17.30
CA ALA A 258 5.52 -12.86 17.25
C ALA A 258 5.61 -13.51 18.64
N THR A 259 5.94 -12.74 19.68
CA THR A 259 6.13 -13.27 21.03
C THR A 259 4.83 -13.42 21.83
N ALA A 260 3.77 -12.68 21.46
CA ALA A 260 2.49 -12.69 22.16
C ALA A 260 1.62 -13.93 21.88
N GLY A 261 1.88 -14.62 20.76
CA GLY A 261 1.12 -15.79 20.32
C GLY A 261 -0.21 -15.43 19.65
N ASP A 262 -0.95 -16.47 19.24
CA ASP A 262 -2.18 -16.30 18.47
C ASP A 262 -3.40 -16.06 19.37
N ILE A 263 -4.33 -15.22 18.89
CA ILE A 263 -5.62 -14.98 19.53
C ILE A 263 -6.46 -16.25 19.48
N VAL A 264 -7.03 -16.65 20.63
CA VAL A 264 -7.87 -17.84 20.72
C VAL A 264 -9.28 -17.54 20.22
N LEU A 265 -9.44 -17.61 18.90
CA LEU A 265 -10.71 -17.39 18.20
C LEU A 265 -11.62 -18.61 18.13
N GLY A 266 -11.17 -19.82 18.51
CA GLY A 266 -12.01 -21.02 18.47
C GLY A 266 -12.45 -21.47 17.05
N GLY A 267 -11.75 -21.00 16.03
CA GLY A 267 -11.94 -21.29 14.61
C GLY A 267 -10.89 -20.53 13.77
N SER A 268 -10.87 -20.76 12.46
CA SER A 268 -9.96 -20.07 11.54
C SER A 268 -10.62 -18.83 10.95
N ALA A 269 -9.94 -17.70 11.01
CA ALA A 269 -10.40 -16.46 10.40
C ALA A 269 -10.12 -16.44 8.89
N VAL A 270 -10.98 -15.74 8.15
CA VAL A 270 -10.85 -15.44 6.72
C VAL A 270 -10.95 -13.94 6.43
N GLN A 271 -11.37 -13.15 7.42
CA GLN A 271 -11.30 -11.69 7.38
C GLN A 271 -11.15 -11.14 8.80
N ILE A 272 -10.45 -10.02 8.95
CA ILE A 272 -10.38 -9.21 10.18
C ILE A 272 -10.71 -7.75 9.89
N THR A 273 -11.21 -7.04 10.90
CA THR A 273 -11.46 -5.58 10.86
C THR A 273 -11.33 -5.01 12.26
N SER A 274 -10.85 -3.77 12.37
CA SER A 274 -10.58 -3.07 13.62
C SER A 274 -11.34 -1.74 13.64
N GLY A 275 -12.04 -1.48 14.75
CA GLY A 275 -12.60 -0.17 15.07
C GLY A 275 -11.66 0.60 16.00
N ASP A 276 -12.18 1.58 16.73
CA ASP A 276 -11.28 2.41 17.56
C ASP A 276 -10.63 1.60 18.69
N ALA A 277 -11.44 0.77 19.35
CA ALA A 277 -11.03 -0.02 20.51
C ALA A 277 -11.70 -1.40 20.53
N HIS A 278 -12.10 -1.91 19.37
CA HIS A 278 -12.63 -3.27 19.22
C HIS A 278 -12.16 -3.88 17.90
N THR A 279 -12.17 -5.20 17.84
CA THR A 279 -11.73 -5.97 16.68
C THR A 279 -12.73 -7.08 16.42
N CYS A 280 -12.99 -7.37 15.16
CA CYS A 280 -13.86 -8.45 14.74
C CYS A 280 -13.18 -9.33 13.70
N ALA A 281 -13.43 -10.64 13.77
CA ALA A 281 -13.00 -11.63 12.81
C ALA A 281 -14.21 -12.35 12.18
N LEU A 282 -14.19 -12.51 10.87
CA LEU A 282 -15.07 -13.40 10.11
C LEU A 282 -14.37 -14.76 10.01
N LEU A 283 -15.02 -15.82 10.49
CA LEU A 283 -14.50 -17.18 10.42
C LEU A 283 -14.86 -17.85 9.10
N ASP A 284 -14.11 -18.89 8.71
CA ASP A 284 -14.35 -19.71 7.51
C ASP A 284 -15.77 -20.34 7.47
N THR A 285 -16.38 -20.51 8.64
CA THR A 285 -17.76 -20.96 8.80
C THR A 285 -18.80 -19.90 8.43
N GLY A 286 -18.41 -18.64 8.27
CA GLY A 286 -19.26 -17.46 8.10
C GLY A 286 -19.82 -16.88 9.41
N ALA A 287 -19.32 -17.36 10.56
CA ALA A 287 -19.59 -16.79 11.88
C ALA A 287 -18.70 -15.57 12.14
N VAL A 288 -19.17 -14.64 12.97
CA VAL A 288 -18.42 -13.43 13.35
C VAL A 288 -18.11 -13.48 14.84
N ARG A 289 -16.86 -13.15 15.19
CA ARG A 289 -16.37 -13.05 16.57
C ARG A 289 -15.78 -11.67 16.79
N CYS A 290 -16.32 -10.93 17.73
CA CYS A 290 -15.86 -9.59 18.09
C CYS A 290 -15.34 -9.55 19.53
N TRP A 291 -14.33 -8.71 19.79
CA TRP A 291 -13.75 -8.48 21.10
C TRP A 291 -13.23 -7.03 21.24
N GLY A 292 -12.86 -6.63 22.44
CA GLY A 292 -12.48 -5.27 22.83
C GLY A 292 -13.59 -4.54 23.58
N LEU A 293 -13.62 -3.22 23.43
CA LEU A 293 -14.61 -2.31 24.03
C LEU A 293 -16.02 -2.65 23.56
N ASN A 294 -16.98 -2.66 24.48
CA ASN A 294 -18.39 -2.94 24.18
C ASN A 294 -19.41 -1.98 24.82
N SER A 295 -18.99 -0.77 25.20
CA SER A 295 -19.84 0.18 25.93
C SER A 295 -21.10 0.66 25.19
N HIS A 296 -21.18 0.42 23.88
CA HIS A 296 -22.31 0.77 23.01
C HIS A 296 -22.92 -0.46 22.33
N GLY A 297 -22.56 -1.69 22.76
CA GLY A 297 -23.01 -2.91 22.10
C GLY A 297 -22.29 -3.22 20.78
N GLN A 298 -21.17 -2.56 20.48
CA GLN A 298 -20.44 -2.70 19.20
C GLN A 298 -19.88 -4.10 18.92
N LEU A 299 -19.86 -4.98 19.92
CA LEU A 299 -19.54 -6.39 19.73
C LEU A 299 -20.76 -7.24 19.30
N GLY A 300 -21.99 -6.77 19.53
CA GLY A 300 -23.21 -7.37 18.97
C GLY A 300 -23.76 -8.59 19.73
N TYR A 301 -23.33 -8.83 20.97
CA TYR A 301 -23.74 -9.99 21.76
C TYR A 301 -25.04 -9.80 22.57
N GLY A 302 -25.69 -8.64 22.50
CA GLY A 302 -26.89 -8.33 23.28
C GLY A 302 -26.59 -8.01 24.75
N HIS A 303 -25.41 -7.42 24.99
CA HIS A 303 -24.95 -6.89 26.26
C HIS A 303 -23.81 -5.89 26.00
N MET A 304 -23.47 -5.09 27.02
CA MET A 304 -22.41 -4.06 26.94
C MET A 304 -21.09 -4.46 27.63
N GLU A 305 -20.93 -5.71 28.06
CA GLU A 305 -19.68 -6.20 28.64
C GLU A 305 -18.59 -6.36 27.56
N SER A 306 -17.40 -5.81 27.82
CA SER A 306 -16.21 -6.00 26.98
C SER A 306 -15.76 -7.46 26.96
N ILE A 307 -15.00 -7.84 25.94
CA ILE A 307 -14.45 -9.19 25.76
C ILE A 307 -12.97 -9.05 25.45
N GLY A 308 -12.10 -9.93 25.96
CA GLY A 308 -10.65 -9.86 25.70
C GLY A 308 -9.84 -9.24 26.85
N ASP A 309 -10.49 -8.61 27.82
CA ASP A 309 -9.88 -7.99 29.01
C ASP A 309 -9.58 -9.01 30.13
N ASN A 310 -10.42 -10.01 30.31
CA ASN A 310 -10.21 -11.11 31.27
C ASN A 310 -10.56 -12.50 30.71
N GLU A 311 -11.03 -12.59 29.48
CA GLU A 311 -11.41 -13.82 28.80
C GLU A 311 -10.91 -13.85 27.36
N ASN A 312 -10.76 -15.05 26.79
CA ASN A 312 -10.47 -15.19 25.37
C ASN A 312 -11.72 -14.91 24.52
N PRO A 313 -11.57 -14.32 23.31
CA PRO A 313 -12.69 -14.08 22.40
C PRO A 313 -13.54 -15.32 22.10
N SER A 314 -12.93 -16.51 22.07
CA SER A 314 -13.66 -17.77 21.85
C SER A 314 -14.75 -18.09 22.87
N LEU A 315 -14.70 -17.50 24.07
CA LEU A 315 -15.70 -17.74 25.12
C LEU A 315 -16.98 -16.93 24.94
N ALA A 316 -16.95 -15.84 24.16
CA ALA A 316 -18.12 -15.00 23.88
C ALA A 316 -19.14 -15.70 22.95
N GLY A 317 -18.68 -16.68 22.16
CA GLY A 317 -19.51 -17.32 21.14
C GLY A 317 -19.56 -16.51 19.83
N ASP A 318 -20.62 -16.70 19.07
CA ASP A 318 -20.79 -16.06 17.76
C ASP A 318 -21.79 -14.90 17.84
N VAL A 319 -21.49 -13.80 17.16
CA VAL A 319 -22.44 -12.70 16.98
C VAL A 319 -23.65 -13.22 16.20
N THR A 320 -24.85 -13.05 16.75
CA THR A 320 -26.07 -13.59 16.13
C THR A 320 -26.54 -12.67 15.01
N LEU A 321 -26.24 -13.07 13.76
CA LEU A 321 -26.64 -12.39 12.52
C LEU A 321 -27.81 -13.09 11.79
N GLY A 322 -28.57 -13.93 12.47
CA GLY A 322 -29.75 -14.60 11.90
C GLY A 322 -29.39 -15.78 10.99
N PHE A 323 -30.15 -16.01 9.92
CA PHE A 323 -30.03 -17.24 9.10
C PHE A 323 -28.99 -17.16 7.98
N HIS A 324 -28.60 -15.96 7.57
CA HIS A 324 -27.60 -15.76 6.53
C HIS A 324 -26.23 -15.56 7.17
N LYS A 325 -25.21 -16.18 6.56
CA LYS A 325 -23.81 -16.04 6.98
C LYS A 325 -23.28 -14.67 6.56
N ALA A 326 -22.36 -14.12 7.33
CA ALA A 326 -21.58 -12.97 6.90
C ALA A 326 -20.59 -13.37 5.80
N VAL A 327 -20.34 -12.45 4.87
CA VAL A 327 -19.34 -12.59 3.79
C VAL A 327 -18.36 -11.44 3.77
N GLN A 328 -18.69 -10.31 4.41
CA GLN A 328 -17.77 -9.21 4.67
C GLN A 328 -18.17 -8.50 5.96
N ILE A 329 -17.18 -8.05 6.73
CA ILE A 329 -17.35 -7.22 7.93
C ILE A 329 -16.52 -5.94 7.84
N SER A 330 -17.00 -4.88 8.49
CA SER A 330 -16.29 -3.60 8.69
C SER A 330 -16.60 -3.08 10.08
N ALA A 331 -15.57 -2.74 10.84
CA ALA A 331 -15.67 -1.98 12.07
C ALA A 331 -15.32 -0.51 11.80
N GLY A 332 -16.03 0.39 12.47
CA GLY A 332 -15.71 1.81 12.56
C GLY A 332 -15.47 2.16 14.03
N SER A 333 -15.54 3.44 14.40
CA SER A 333 -15.13 3.87 15.74
C SER A 333 -15.88 3.19 16.89
N PHE A 334 -17.21 3.11 16.81
CA PHE A 334 -18.04 2.50 17.87
C PHE A 334 -19.16 1.63 17.30
N GLN A 335 -19.03 1.18 16.05
CA GLN A 335 -20.03 0.39 15.37
C GLN A 335 -19.37 -0.65 14.47
N THR A 336 -20.12 -1.69 14.15
CA THR A 336 -19.70 -2.76 13.26
C THR A 336 -20.82 -3.07 12.30
N CYS A 337 -20.49 -3.27 11.03
CA CYS A 337 -21.42 -3.68 9.99
C CYS A 337 -20.97 -4.98 9.33
N ALA A 338 -21.93 -5.77 8.85
CA ALA A 338 -21.69 -6.99 8.09
C ALA A 338 -22.57 -7.02 6.83
N VAL A 339 -21.96 -7.41 5.71
CA VAL A 339 -22.66 -7.86 4.50
C VAL A 339 -22.91 -9.36 4.62
N LEU A 340 -24.15 -9.77 4.42
CA LEU A 340 -24.58 -11.17 4.47
C LEU A 340 -24.58 -11.80 3.07
N ALA A 341 -24.55 -13.13 3.00
CA ALA A 341 -24.48 -13.88 1.73
C ALA A 341 -25.66 -13.64 0.76
N ASN A 342 -26.77 -13.06 1.24
CA ASN A 342 -27.91 -12.66 0.41
C ASN A 342 -27.81 -11.20 -0.09
N GLY A 343 -26.76 -10.46 0.28
CA GLY A 343 -26.53 -9.05 -0.03
C GLY A 343 -27.16 -8.06 0.97
N ALA A 344 -27.77 -8.55 2.06
CA ALA A 344 -28.30 -7.69 3.12
C ALA A 344 -27.18 -7.15 4.02
N VAL A 345 -27.37 -5.94 4.56
CA VAL A 345 -26.44 -5.32 5.51
C VAL A 345 -27.07 -5.28 6.89
N ARG A 346 -26.26 -5.57 7.92
CA ARG A 346 -26.63 -5.33 9.33
C ARG A 346 -25.54 -4.56 10.03
N CYS A 347 -25.93 -3.57 10.80
CA CYS A 347 -25.03 -2.73 11.59
C CYS A 347 -25.43 -2.77 13.05
N TRP A 348 -24.45 -2.68 13.96
CA TRP A 348 -24.68 -2.66 15.40
C TRP A 348 -23.61 -1.84 16.12
N GLY A 349 -23.87 -1.50 17.38
CA GLY A 349 -23.08 -0.57 18.18
C GLY A 349 -23.75 0.79 18.35
N SER A 350 -22.92 1.83 18.37
CA SER A 350 -23.35 3.22 18.48
C SER A 350 -24.22 3.64 17.29
N SER A 351 -25.28 4.38 17.57
CA SER A 351 -26.25 4.89 16.60
C SER A 351 -26.14 6.39 16.35
N PHE A 352 -25.05 7.02 16.82
CA PHE A 352 -24.87 8.47 16.72
C PHE A 352 -25.04 8.96 15.29
N GLY A 353 -25.93 9.93 15.07
CA GLY A 353 -26.21 10.47 13.73
C GLY A 353 -26.80 9.46 12.73
N GLY A 354 -27.43 8.37 13.18
CA GLY A 354 -28.09 7.42 12.27
C GLY A 354 -27.14 6.48 11.53
N VAL A 355 -25.88 6.36 11.96
CA VAL A 355 -24.83 5.55 11.31
C VAL A 355 -25.16 4.07 11.12
N LEU A 356 -26.15 3.55 11.85
CA LEU A 356 -26.64 2.17 11.70
C LEU A 356 -27.67 2.01 10.57
N GLY A 357 -28.32 3.09 10.12
CA GLY A 357 -29.17 3.08 8.92
C GLY A 357 -30.59 2.54 9.10
N TYR A 358 -31.09 2.43 10.34
CA TYR A 358 -32.40 1.83 10.65
C TYR A 358 -33.57 2.84 10.71
N GLY A 359 -33.36 4.09 10.29
CA GLY A 359 -34.37 5.15 10.39
C GLY A 359 -34.75 5.49 11.83
N ASN A 360 -33.80 5.34 12.75
CA ASN A 360 -33.92 5.65 14.17
C ASN A 360 -32.54 5.73 14.81
N LEU A 361 -32.47 6.30 16.01
CA LEU A 361 -31.23 6.46 16.80
C LEU A 361 -31.07 5.39 17.90
N ASN A 362 -31.71 4.23 17.79
CA ASN A 362 -31.49 3.17 18.78
C ASN A 362 -30.14 2.49 18.52
N GLN A 363 -29.37 2.27 19.58
CA GLN A 363 -28.23 1.36 19.56
C GLN A 363 -28.73 -0.05 19.31
N ILE A 364 -27.88 -0.90 18.76
CA ILE A 364 -28.14 -2.32 18.54
C ILE A 364 -26.98 -3.10 19.12
N GLY A 365 -27.24 -4.23 19.79
CA GLY A 365 -26.18 -5.07 20.34
C GLY A 365 -26.00 -4.92 21.85
N ASP A 366 -26.68 -3.96 22.46
CA ASP A 366 -26.57 -3.64 23.88
C ASP A 366 -27.57 -4.37 24.76
N ASP A 367 -28.78 -4.66 24.27
CA ASP A 367 -29.74 -5.55 24.95
C ASP A 367 -30.43 -6.54 24.01
N GLU A 368 -30.10 -6.48 22.73
CA GLU A 368 -30.58 -7.30 21.65
C GLU A 368 -29.44 -7.69 20.68
N THR A 369 -29.70 -8.62 19.77
CA THR A 369 -28.69 -9.02 18.78
C THR A 369 -28.92 -8.28 17.45
N PRO A 370 -27.90 -8.17 16.58
CA PRO A 370 -28.11 -7.62 15.23
C PRO A 370 -29.19 -8.38 14.44
N ALA A 371 -29.44 -9.66 14.75
CA ALA A 371 -30.52 -10.42 14.14
C ALA A 371 -31.93 -9.90 14.43
N SER A 372 -32.16 -9.31 15.60
CA SER A 372 -33.47 -8.74 15.95
C SER A 372 -33.72 -7.38 15.33
N ALA A 373 -32.66 -6.63 15.01
CA ALA A 373 -32.77 -5.31 14.37
C ALA A 373 -33.31 -5.39 12.94
N GLY A 374 -33.01 -6.50 12.25
CA GLY A 374 -33.32 -6.67 10.83
C GLY A 374 -32.23 -6.08 9.94
N ASP A 375 -32.57 -5.90 8.66
CA ASP A 375 -31.62 -5.49 7.63
C ASP A 375 -31.74 -3.98 7.36
N VAL A 376 -30.61 -3.32 7.11
CA VAL A 376 -30.56 -1.94 6.63
C VAL A 376 -31.22 -1.89 5.25
N GLN A 377 -32.13 -0.94 5.04
CA GLN A 377 -32.84 -0.80 3.77
C GLN A 377 -31.96 -0.07 2.76
N LEU A 378 -31.53 -0.80 1.72
CA LEU A 378 -30.72 -0.31 0.59
C LEU A 378 -31.45 -0.55 -0.73
N ASP A 379 -31.09 0.22 -1.76
CA ASP A 379 -31.74 0.17 -3.07
C ASP A 379 -31.41 -1.09 -3.90
N ALA A 380 -30.28 -1.73 -3.59
CA ALA A 380 -29.86 -3.00 -4.15
C ALA A 380 -29.04 -3.79 -3.13
N LYS A 381 -28.60 -5.00 -3.49
CA LYS A 381 -27.73 -5.81 -2.64
C LYS A 381 -26.37 -5.15 -2.47
N ALA A 382 -25.87 -5.14 -1.26
CA ALA A 382 -24.51 -4.71 -0.97
C ALA A 382 -23.52 -5.84 -1.30
N VAL A 383 -22.35 -5.45 -1.82
CA VAL A 383 -21.18 -6.32 -2.00
C VAL A 383 -20.01 -5.92 -1.08
N GLN A 384 -20.04 -4.71 -0.52
CA GLN A 384 -19.10 -4.19 0.46
C GLN A 384 -19.83 -3.17 1.34
N VAL A 385 -19.49 -3.13 2.64
CA VAL A 385 -19.80 -2.00 3.53
C VAL A 385 -18.50 -1.47 4.15
N SER A 386 -18.38 -0.16 4.23
CA SER A 386 -17.34 0.57 4.96
C SER A 386 -18.01 1.49 5.97
N THR A 387 -17.48 1.57 7.19
CA THR A 387 -18.07 2.38 8.26
C THR A 387 -16.98 3.02 9.11
N HIS A 388 -17.21 4.26 9.54
CA HIS A 388 -16.35 5.00 10.47
C HIS A 388 -17.22 5.88 11.38
N LEU A 389 -16.61 6.66 12.27
CA LEU A 389 -17.29 7.48 13.29
C LEU A 389 -18.63 8.11 12.88
N ALA A 390 -18.68 8.81 11.75
CA ALA A 390 -19.83 9.65 11.41
C ALA A 390 -20.80 9.05 10.40
N HIS A 391 -20.36 8.10 9.57
CA HIS A 391 -21.17 7.55 8.48
C HIS A 391 -20.72 6.15 8.05
N SER A 392 -21.60 5.52 7.27
CA SER A 392 -21.39 4.21 6.65
C SER A 392 -21.73 4.32 5.16
N CYS A 393 -21.01 3.59 4.32
CA CYS A 393 -21.24 3.51 2.89
C CYS A 393 -21.26 2.04 2.44
N ALA A 394 -22.24 1.69 1.59
CA ALA A 394 -22.31 0.40 0.93
C ALA A 394 -22.08 0.55 -0.57
N ARG A 395 -21.19 -0.28 -1.10
CA ARG A 395 -21.06 -0.53 -2.55
C ARG A 395 -22.07 -1.57 -2.95
N LEU A 396 -22.90 -1.26 -3.94
CA LEU A 396 -24.00 -2.11 -4.38
C LEU A 396 -23.58 -2.98 -5.57
N GLU A 397 -24.30 -4.08 -5.81
CA GLU A 397 -24.07 -4.97 -6.97
C GLU A 397 -24.28 -4.29 -8.32
N THR A 398 -24.91 -3.12 -8.33
CA THR A 398 -25.11 -2.27 -9.52
C THR A 398 -23.86 -1.47 -9.90
N GLY A 399 -22.87 -1.37 -9.00
CA GLY A 399 -21.72 -0.47 -9.12
C GLY A 399 -21.95 0.90 -8.47
N ASP A 400 -23.15 1.17 -7.94
CA ASP A 400 -23.43 2.43 -7.23
C ASP A 400 -22.96 2.37 -5.76
N VAL A 401 -22.83 3.54 -5.13
CA VAL A 401 -22.57 3.67 -3.70
C VAL A 401 -23.74 4.36 -3.00
N GLN A 402 -24.14 3.83 -1.86
CA GLN A 402 -25.19 4.40 -1.01
C GLN A 402 -24.63 4.62 0.39
N CYS A 403 -24.70 5.86 0.89
CA CYS A 403 -24.13 6.25 2.18
C CYS A 403 -25.22 6.78 3.12
N TRP A 404 -25.04 6.55 4.41
CA TRP A 404 -25.93 6.99 5.47
C TRP A 404 -25.14 7.30 6.75
N GLY A 405 -25.78 7.94 7.72
CA GLY A 405 -25.16 8.52 8.89
C GLY A 405 -25.07 10.05 8.82
N GLY A 406 -24.45 10.63 9.83
CA GLY A 406 -24.20 12.07 9.91
C GLY A 406 -23.13 12.47 8.90
N VAL A 407 -23.25 13.66 8.33
CA VAL A 407 -22.26 14.24 7.41
C VAL A 407 -21.88 13.40 6.18
N ALA A 408 -22.57 12.28 5.90
CA ALA A 408 -22.32 11.37 4.76
C ALA A 408 -22.28 12.07 3.38
N LEU A 409 -22.81 13.30 3.32
CA LEU A 409 -22.89 14.18 2.15
C LEU A 409 -22.32 15.59 2.43
N GLY A 410 -21.50 15.78 3.46
CA GLY A 410 -20.94 17.09 3.82
C GLY A 410 -21.93 18.06 4.49
N TYR A 411 -23.02 17.57 5.10
CA TYR A 411 -23.95 18.42 5.83
C TYR A 411 -23.32 18.94 7.13
N PRO A 412 -23.41 20.25 7.45
CA PRO A 412 -22.81 20.84 8.64
C PRO A 412 -23.59 20.57 9.94
N SER A 413 -24.75 19.89 9.87
CA SER A 413 -25.60 19.62 11.02
C SER A 413 -26.18 18.21 11.02
N VAL A 414 -26.23 17.63 12.22
CA VAL A 414 -26.93 16.38 12.58
C VAL A 414 -28.45 16.44 12.37
N GLU A 415 -29.00 17.56 11.91
CA GLU A 415 -30.45 17.73 11.65
C GLU A 415 -30.90 17.15 10.29
N ASP A 416 -29.95 16.85 9.38
CA ASP A 416 -30.23 16.27 8.05
C ASP A 416 -29.42 14.97 7.85
N ALA A 417 -29.21 14.19 8.93
CA ALA A 417 -28.56 12.89 8.80
C ALA A 417 -29.47 11.92 8.03
N VAL A 418 -28.89 10.85 7.47
CA VAL A 418 -29.65 9.78 6.83
C VAL A 418 -29.57 8.56 7.71
N GLY A 419 -30.68 7.90 8.03
CA GLY A 419 -30.67 6.73 8.91
C GLY A 419 -31.16 7.01 10.34
N ASP A 420 -31.37 8.28 10.73
CA ASP A 420 -31.79 8.72 12.06
C ASP A 420 -33.31 8.89 12.22
N ASP A 421 -34.03 9.28 11.18
CA ASP A 421 -35.51 9.22 11.09
C ASP A 421 -36.05 8.75 9.73
N GLU A 422 -35.16 8.57 8.75
CA GLU A 422 -35.44 7.88 7.47
C GLU A 422 -34.44 6.76 7.15
N PHE A 423 -34.82 5.89 6.21
CA PHE A 423 -33.94 4.85 5.69
C PHE A 423 -33.03 5.36 4.56
N PRO A 424 -31.88 4.72 4.30
CA PRO A 424 -30.99 5.09 3.18
C PRO A 424 -31.71 5.16 1.81
N THR A 425 -32.69 4.30 1.55
CA THR A 425 -33.52 4.32 0.32
C THR A 425 -34.30 5.62 0.12
N ALA A 426 -34.49 6.45 1.15
CA ALA A 426 -35.19 7.72 1.02
C ALA A 426 -34.35 8.77 0.27
N VAL A 427 -33.02 8.68 0.34
CA VAL A 427 -32.08 9.63 -0.26
C VAL A 427 -31.44 9.07 -1.54
N GLY A 428 -31.33 7.74 -1.63
CA GLY A 428 -30.77 7.07 -2.82
C GLY A 428 -29.25 7.02 -2.82
N THR A 429 -28.67 6.91 -4.01
CA THR A 429 -27.22 6.73 -4.22
C THR A 429 -26.47 8.06 -4.32
N VAL A 430 -25.18 8.03 -3.99
CA VAL A 430 -24.28 9.18 -4.18
C VAL A 430 -23.77 9.19 -5.63
N ASP A 431 -23.95 10.30 -6.34
CA ASP A 431 -23.41 10.45 -7.69
C ASP A 431 -21.89 10.71 -7.66
N VAL A 432 -21.12 9.66 -7.93
CA VAL A 432 -19.65 9.68 -8.05
C VAL A 432 -19.16 9.71 -9.51
N GLY A 433 -20.08 9.72 -10.47
CA GLY A 433 -19.77 9.84 -11.90
C GLY A 433 -19.31 8.56 -12.61
N GLY A 434 -19.43 7.40 -11.96
CA GLY A 434 -19.06 6.09 -12.53
C GLY A 434 -19.34 4.92 -11.59
N ALA A 435 -19.11 3.69 -12.06
CA ALA A 435 -19.20 2.50 -11.23
C ALA A 435 -18.03 2.44 -10.25
N VAL A 436 -18.30 2.06 -9.00
CA VAL A 436 -17.32 1.98 -7.91
C VAL A 436 -16.74 0.57 -7.80
N LEU A 437 -15.42 0.49 -7.67
CA LEU A 437 -14.66 -0.74 -7.40
C LEU A 437 -14.29 -0.90 -5.92
N ASP A 438 -14.07 0.20 -5.21
CA ASP A 438 -13.72 0.22 -3.79
C ASP A 438 -14.22 1.51 -3.13
N VAL A 439 -14.61 1.45 -1.85
CA VAL A 439 -15.02 2.62 -1.05
C VAL A 439 -14.50 2.50 0.36
N SER A 440 -13.92 3.60 0.87
CA SER A 440 -13.42 3.71 2.24
C SER A 440 -13.95 4.97 2.91
N THR A 441 -14.42 4.82 4.14
CA THR A 441 -14.91 5.92 4.99
C THR A 441 -13.89 6.25 6.09
N GLY A 442 -13.47 7.50 6.16
CA GLY A 442 -12.71 8.06 7.29
C GLY A 442 -13.65 8.76 8.27
N GLN A 443 -13.11 9.50 9.23
CA GLN A 443 -13.90 10.10 10.31
C GLN A 443 -15.03 11.00 9.81
N TYR A 444 -14.74 11.84 8.80
CA TYR A 444 -15.68 12.80 8.21
C TYR A 444 -15.54 12.92 6.69
N HIS A 445 -14.81 12.01 6.04
CA HIS A 445 -14.64 11.95 4.59
C HIS A 445 -14.82 10.53 4.06
N THR A 446 -15.02 10.42 2.76
CA THR A 446 -15.12 9.16 2.03
C THR A 446 -14.34 9.28 0.75
N CYS A 447 -13.66 8.21 0.35
CA CYS A 447 -13.06 8.10 -0.96
C CYS A 447 -13.51 6.83 -1.65
N ALA A 448 -13.69 6.90 -2.96
CA ALA A 448 -14.07 5.78 -3.81
C ALA A 448 -13.15 5.66 -5.02
N VAL A 449 -12.78 4.43 -5.36
CA VAL A 449 -12.11 4.07 -6.60
C VAL A 449 -13.16 3.70 -7.63
N LEU A 450 -13.14 4.31 -8.81
CA LEU A 450 -14.04 4.01 -9.91
C LEU A 450 -13.45 2.94 -10.85
N GLU A 451 -14.30 2.32 -11.67
CA GLU A 451 -13.86 1.54 -12.83
C GLU A 451 -12.93 2.40 -13.71
N GLY A 452 -11.74 1.89 -14.00
CA GLY A 452 -10.67 2.65 -14.68
C GLY A 452 -9.64 3.29 -13.73
N GLY A 453 -9.83 3.17 -12.41
CA GLY A 453 -8.82 3.53 -11.40
C GLY A 453 -8.81 4.99 -10.98
N ALA A 454 -9.81 5.79 -11.38
CA ALA A 454 -9.96 7.18 -10.93
C ALA A 454 -10.46 7.24 -9.48
N VAL A 455 -9.98 8.20 -8.70
CA VAL A 455 -10.37 8.39 -7.29
C VAL A 455 -11.27 9.62 -7.11
N ARG A 456 -12.36 9.45 -6.36
CA ARG A 456 -13.30 10.50 -5.94
C ARG A 456 -13.35 10.56 -4.42
N CYS A 457 -13.10 11.74 -3.85
CA CYS A 457 -13.20 11.95 -2.40
C CYS A 457 -14.24 13.02 -2.08
N TRP A 458 -15.00 12.85 -0.99
CA TRP A 458 -15.97 13.83 -0.52
C TRP A 458 -16.11 13.82 1.00
N GLY A 459 -16.74 14.87 1.54
CA GLY A 459 -16.83 15.15 2.96
C GLY A 459 -15.97 16.36 3.37
N ALA A 460 -15.52 16.37 4.62
CA ALA A 460 -14.70 17.44 5.18
C ALA A 460 -13.22 17.33 4.76
N SER A 461 -12.57 18.47 4.52
CA SER A 461 -11.14 18.54 4.14
C SER A 461 -10.32 19.59 4.93
N PRO A 462 -10.46 19.76 6.25
CA PRO A 462 -9.76 20.83 6.98
C PRO A 462 -8.23 20.77 6.86
N VAL A 463 -7.67 19.60 6.56
CA VAL A 463 -6.23 19.34 6.44
C VAL A 463 -5.88 18.64 5.12
N GLY A 464 -6.69 18.83 4.08
CA GLY A 464 -6.36 18.33 2.74
C GLY A 464 -6.67 16.85 2.48
N GLN A 465 -7.35 16.13 3.38
CA GLN A 465 -7.60 14.68 3.24
C GLN A 465 -8.41 14.26 2.00
N LEU A 466 -9.04 15.20 1.29
CA LEU A 466 -9.67 14.92 -0.01
C LEU A 466 -8.70 14.96 -1.20
N GLY A 467 -7.51 15.57 -1.06
CA GLY A 467 -6.44 15.54 -2.05
C GLY A 467 -6.60 16.50 -3.23
N TYR A 468 -7.39 17.57 -3.08
CA TYR A 468 -7.70 18.52 -4.16
C TYR A 468 -6.84 19.79 -4.17
N GLY A 469 -5.75 19.84 -3.38
CA GLY A 469 -4.89 21.03 -3.24
C GLY A 469 -5.62 22.24 -2.65
N ASN A 470 -6.55 21.95 -1.74
CA ASN A 470 -7.29 22.96 -0.98
C ASN A 470 -7.99 22.32 0.23
N THR A 471 -8.37 23.15 1.19
CA THR A 471 -9.12 22.73 2.40
C THR A 471 -10.64 22.78 2.26
N GLY A 472 -11.15 22.82 1.02
CA GLY A 472 -12.57 22.87 0.71
C GLY A 472 -13.27 21.53 0.85
N GLN A 473 -14.54 21.54 1.24
CA GLN A 473 -15.39 20.34 1.32
C GLN A 473 -16.10 20.01 0.00
N VAL A 474 -16.40 18.74 -0.22
CA VAL A 474 -17.18 18.22 -1.37
C VAL A 474 -18.40 17.46 -0.84
N GLY A 475 -19.57 17.60 -1.48
CA GLY A 475 -20.84 16.98 -1.05
C GLY A 475 -21.95 17.99 -0.70
N TYR A 476 -21.62 19.08 -0.01
CA TYR A 476 -22.63 20.02 0.54
C TYR A 476 -23.45 20.80 -0.51
N VAL A 477 -22.78 21.25 -1.58
CA VAL A 477 -23.38 22.04 -2.69
C VAL A 477 -23.06 21.46 -4.07
N GLN A 478 -22.25 20.41 -4.08
CA GLN A 478 -21.64 19.82 -5.27
C GLN A 478 -21.51 18.32 -5.07
N HIS A 479 -22.08 17.54 -5.97
CA HIS A 479 -21.89 16.09 -5.97
C HIS A 479 -20.43 15.74 -6.27
N PRO A 480 -19.92 14.60 -5.78
CA PRO A 480 -18.56 14.15 -6.08
C PRO A 480 -18.26 14.06 -7.58
N SER A 481 -19.26 13.77 -8.42
CA SER A 481 -19.16 13.79 -9.89
C SER A 481 -18.87 15.18 -10.48
N ALA A 482 -19.13 16.26 -9.75
CA ALA A 482 -19.00 17.64 -10.22
C ALA A 482 -17.62 18.26 -10.00
N VAL A 483 -16.77 17.65 -9.17
CA VAL A 483 -15.35 18.01 -9.06
C VAL A 483 -14.53 17.21 -10.08
N ASP A 484 -13.21 17.41 -10.17
CA ASP A 484 -12.32 16.52 -10.93
C ASP A 484 -11.84 15.35 -10.05
N SER A 485 -11.29 14.30 -10.66
CA SER A 485 -10.69 13.20 -9.90
C SER A 485 -9.44 13.69 -9.16
N VAL A 486 -9.12 13.07 -8.02
CA VAL A 486 -7.84 13.32 -7.34
C VAL A 486 -6.70 13.01 -8.30
N ASP A 487 -5.80 13.95 -8.53
CA ASP A 487 -4.67 13.75 -9.45
C ASP A 487 -3.58 12.94 -8.75
N LEU A 488 -3.37 11.72 -9.25
CA LEU A 488 -2.39 10.75 -8.78
C LEU A 488 -1.41 10.36 -9.91
N GLY A 489 -1.25 11.22 -10.92
CA GLY A 489 -0.28 11.01 -12.00
C GLY A 489 -0.65 9.94 -13.02
N GLY A 490 -1.94 9.62 -13.13
CA GLY A 490 -2.44 8.63 -14.10
C GLY A 490 -2.20 7.16 -13.72
N ALA A 491 -1.71 6.88 -12.51
CA ALA A 491 -1.66 5.52 -11.99
C ALA A 491 -3.08 4.95 -11.83
N ALA A 492 -3.33 3.76 -12.36
CA ALA A 492 -4.59 3.07 -12.11
C ALA A 492 -4.62 2.62 -10.64
N ILE A 493 -5.53 3.20 -9.85
CA ILE A 493 -5.70 2.84 -8.44
C ILE A 493 -6.57 1.58 -8.33
N THR A 494 -6.18 0.67 -7.44
CA THR A 494 -6.89 -0.59 -7.18
C THR A 494 -7.63 -0.58 -5.86
N SER A 495 -7.10 0.12 -4.86
CA SER A 495 -7.71 0.25 -3.53
C SER A 495 -7.40 1.60 -2.92
N ILE A 496 -8.28 2.02 -2.01
CA ILE A 496 -8.18 3.26 -1.26
C ILE A 496 -8.49 2.96 0.20
N VAL A 497 -7.73 3.55 1.11
CA VAL A 497 -8.03 3.51 2.55
C VAL A 497 -7.96 4.90 3.15
N THR A 498 -8.74 5.09 4.20
CA THR A 498 -8.89 6.38 4.88
C THR A 498 -8.69 6.17 6.37
N GLY A 499 -7.78 6.93 6.97
CA GLY A 499 -7.70 7.06 8.42
C GLY A 499 -8.66 8.13 8.94
N ASP A 500 -8.39 8.69 10.12
CA ASP A 500 -9.23 9.74 10.70
C ASP A 500 -9.25 10.99 9.83
N VAL A 501 -8.05 11.45 9.44
CA VAL A 501 -7.83 12.72 8.74
C VAL A 501 -6.83 12.60 7.58
N PHE A 502 -6.58 11.40 7.08
CA PHE A 502 -5.70 11.15 5.94
C PHE A 502 -6.21 10.00 5.08
N THR A 503 -5.65 9.87 3.88
CA THR A 503 -6.06 8.91 2.86
C THR A 503 -4.82 8.34 2.17
N CYS A 504 -4.81 7.04 1.89
CA CYS A 504 -3.78 6.38 1.11
C CYS A 504 -4.38 5.58 -0.05
N ALA A 505 -3.76 5.67 -1.22
CA ALA A 505 -4.13 4.94 -2.43
C ALA A 505 -3.06 3.91 -2.82
N LEU A 506 -3.52 2.74 -3.27
CA LEU A 506 -2.67 1.67 -3.79
C LEU A 506 -2.84 1.54 -5.31
N GLY A 507 -1.76 1.77 -6.06
CA GLY A 507 -1.70 1.59 -7.50
C GLY A 507 -1.59 0.12 -7.94
N VAL A 508 -1.95 -0.17 -9.19
CA VAL A 508 -1.82 -1.52 -9.80
C VAL A 508 -0.41 -2.09 -9.79
N ASN A 509 0.62 -1.25 -9.65
CA ASN A 509 2.03 -1.61 -9.63
C ASN A 509 2.60 -1.68 -8.20
N GLY A 510 1.76 -1.67 -7.16
CA GLY A 510 2.19 -1.63 -5.77
C GLY A 510 2.65 -0.26 -5.27
N SER A 511 2.56 0.81 -6.08
CA SER A 511 2.89 2.17 -5.61
C SER A 511 1.88 2.68 -4.60
N VAL A 512 2.37 3.39 -3.59
CA VAL A 512 1.56 3.93 -2.49
C VAL A 512 1.68 5.45 -2.48
N ARG A 513 0.55 6.14 -2.42
CA ARG A 513 0.50 7.60 -2.21
C ARG A 513 -0.46 7.90 -1.07
N CYS A 514 0.00 8.69 -0.10
CA CYS A 514 -0.79 9.13 1.04
C CYS A 514 -0.89 10.65 1.07
N TRP A 515 -2.03 11.19 1.49
CA TRP A 515 -2.27 12.62 1.65
C TRP A 515 -3.26 12.92 2.80
N GLY A 516 -3.29 14.17 3.25
CA GLY A 516 -4.09 14.64 4.38
C GLY A 516 -3.22 15.05 5.57
N GLY A 517 -3.74 14.83 6.78
CA GLY A 517 -3.03 15.14 8.02
C GLY A 517 -1.78 14.28 8.22
N ASN A 518 -0.67 14.90 8.64
CA ASN A 518 0.64 14.25 8.77
C ASN A 518 1.38 14.57 10.08
N GLU A 519 0.66 14.92 11.15
CA GLU A 519 1.26 15.39 12.42
C GLU A 519 2.23 14.37 13.07
N PHE A 520 2.11 13.09 12.73
CA PHE A 520 2.90 11.98 13.25
C PHE A 520 3.68 11.23 12.16
N GLY A 521 3.83 11.81 10.96
CA GLY A 521 4.49 11.11 9.85
C GLY A 521 3.66 9.98 9.24
N GLN A 522 2.34 9.93 9.48
CA GLN A 522 1.44 8.89 8.97
C GLN A 522 1.31 8.84 7.44
N LEU A 523 1.76 9.89 6.75
CA LEU A 523 1.88 9.84 5.29
C LEU A 523 3.13 9.08 4.81
N GLY A 524 4.11 8.82 5.69
CA GLY A 524 5.31 8.03 5.39
C GLY A 524 6.30 8.74 4.46
N LEU A 525 6.34 10.08 4.51
CA LEU A 525 7.12 10.93 3.59
C LEU A 525 8.44 11.45 4.19
N GLY A 526 8.83 10.98 5.39
CA GLY A 526 10.02 11.46 6.10
C GLY A 526 9.93 12.91 6.55
N ASN A 527 8.72 13.36 6.87
CA ASN A 527 8.40 14.69 7.37
C ASN A 527 7.00 14.70 8.00
N THR A 528 6.63 15.81 8.64
CA THR A 528 5.32 15.99 9.30
C THR A 528 4.43 17.03 8.60
N GLU A 529 4.68 17.35 7.33
CA GLU A 529 3.88 18.32 6.58
C GLU A 529 2.66 17.63 5.98
N ASN A 530 1.50 18.29 6.05
CA ASN A 530 0.28 17.81 5.41
C ASN A 530 0.45 17.79 3.89
N VAL A 531 -0.39 17.04 3.20
CA VAL A 531 -0.46 17.03 1.73
C VAL A 531 -1.90 17.12 1.27
N GLY A 532 -2.17 17.92 0.23
CA GLY A 532 -3.50 18.04 -0.35
C GLY A 532 -4.25 19.30 0.10
N ASP A 533 -3.66 20.12 0.97
CA ASP A 533 -4.26 21.33 1.52
C ASP A 533 -3.86 22.61 0.78
N ASP A 534 -2.69 22.65 0.13
CA ASP A 534 -2.33 23.72 -0.82
C ASP A 534 -1.54 23.26 -2.07
N GLU A 535 -1.31 21.96 -2.17
CA GLU A 535 -0.61 21.22 -3.23
C GLU A 535 -1.36 19.91 -3.57
N LEU A 536 -1.03 19.26 -4.68
CA LEU A 536 -1.67 18.00 -5.06
C LEU A 536 -0.86 16.79 -4.57
N PRO A 537 -1.51 15.63 -4.30
CA PRO A 537 -0.79 14.39 -3.96
C PRO A 537 0.20 13.90 -5.02
N ILE A 538 0.08 14.38 -6.26
CA ILE A 538 1.05 14.09 -7.34
C ILE A 538 2.32 14.94 -7.25
N ASP A 539 2.27 16.09 -6.56
CA ASP A 539 3.42 17.01 -6.43
C ASP A 539 4.44 16.50 -5.42
N VAL A 540 4.09 15.48 -4.62
CA VAL A 540 4.97 14.82 -3.66
C VAL A 540 5.42 13.43 -4.14
N ASP A 541 6.57 12.98 -3.64
CA ASP A 541 7.07 11.63 -3.89
C ASP A 541 6.09 10.58 -3.33
N PRO A 542 5.99 9.40 -3.95
CA PRO A 542 5.25 8.28 -3.36
C PRO A 542 5.92 7.80 -2.05
N VAL A 543 5.15 7.09 -1.23
CA VAL A 543 5.65 6.50 0.01
C VAL A 543 6.70 5.46 -0.33
N ARG A 544 7.89 5.59 0.27
CA ARG A 544 8.97 4.60 0.14
C ARG A 544 8.75 3.51 1.18
N VAL A 545 7.98 2.51 0.77
CA VAL A 545 7.77 1.30 1.56
C VAL A 545 8.99 0.39 1.46
N PHE A 546 9.68 0.40 0.32
CA PHE A 546 10.88 -0.36 -0.02
C PHE A 546 12.15 0.49 0.06
#